data_AF-A0A2P8QLV4-F1
#
_entry.id   AF-A0A2P8QLV4-F1
#
_cell.length_a   1.000
_cell.length_b   1.000
_cell.length_c   1.000
_cell.angle_alpha   90.00
_cell.angle_beta   90.00
_cell.angle_gamma   90.00
#
_symmetry.space_group_name_H-M   'P 1'
#
loop_
_entity.id
_entity.type
_entity.pdbx_description
1 polymer ?
#
loop_
_entity_poly.entity_id
_entity_poly.type
_entity_poly.pdbx_seq_one_letter_code
_entity_poly.pdbx_strand_id
1 'polypeptide(L)'
;MARAIEQIERDMQALEKSANKLFAELNSAYTSYCQALGQATRQQLILASYQVCTQAYPKQFLSLSMNQRQQLQRSLRQLGQTAAERLLELLNNPMEMARELAYSIQLDRESAIAEIEQDSIEEQEQIIPNSEFRIPNSEFHTAPSNPLELVQWQQILERAIAQVLKTLSLDANQLLQKSGILPQKLPAPLLEAATAVSEATGEMTAGPPNVMNLLIETENPQDLQEGGVTQLIAIQLRLSEVEFADTNVRTARNQVRQLESNLVSLGREYQKRQRERTIAEAEAAWRASWFDE
;
A
#
# COMPACT_ATOMS: atom_id res chain seq x y z
N MET A 1 22.47 -23.94 35.32
CA MET A 1 21.56 -22.97 34.68
C MET A 1 22.32 -22.02 33.75
N ALA A 2 23.45 -21.43 34.17
CA ALA A 2 24.29 -20.62 33.28
C ALA A 2 24.62 -21.28 31.94
N ARG A 3 25.07 -22.55 31.94
CA ARG A 3 25.36 -23.31 30.70
C ARG A 3 24.14 -23.51 29.78
N ALA A 4 22.93 -23.52 30.32
CA ALA A 4 21.70 -23.64 29.53
C ALA A 4 21.31 -22.31 28.88
N ILE A 5 21.46 -21.20 29.60
CA ILE A 5 21.26 -19.84 29.06
C ILE A 5 22.29 -19.56 27.96
N GLU A 6 23.57 -19.86 28.19
CA GLU A 6 24.62 -19.71 27.17
C GLU A 6 24.36 -20.53 25.90
N GLN A 7 23.75 -21.72 26.03
CA GLN A 7 23.39 -22.52 24.86
C GLN A 7 22.24 -21.89 24.08
N ILE A 8 21.22 -21.38 24.77
CA ILE A 8 20.09 -20.67 24.14
C ILE A 8 20.58 -19.40 23.43
N GLU A 9 21.51 -18.64 24.04
CA GLU A 9 22.11 -17.46 23.43
C GLU A 9 22.91 -17.81 22.16
N ARG A 10 23.69 -18.90 22.17
CA ARG A 10 24.40 -19.36 20.97
C ARG A 10 23.45 -19.77 19.86
N ASP A 11 22.36 -20.46 20.19
CA ASP A 11 21.33 -20.85 19.23
C ASP A 11 20.64 -19.59 18.65
N MET A 12 20.33 -18.60 19.47
CA MET A 12 19.76 -17.31 19.03
C MET A 12 20.70 -16.54 18.10
N GLN A 13 22.00 -16.47 18.41
CA GLN A 13 22.99 -15.84 17.52
C GLN A 13 23.10 -16.55 16.16
N ALA A 14 22.91 -17.87 16.13
CA ALA A 14 22.87 -18.61 14.87
C ALA A 14 21.62 -18.27 14.03
N LEU A 15 20.47 -18.07 14.68
CA LEU A 15 19.25 -17.61 14.03
C LEU A 15 19.39 -16.18 13.49
N GLU A 16 20.04 -15.28 14.23
CA GLU A 16 20.34 -13.91 13.78
C GLU A 16 21.25 -13.89 12.55
N LYS A 17 22.30 -14.72 12.52
CA LYS A 17 23.15 -14.89 11.33
C LYS A 17 22.35 -15.41 10.13
N SER A 18 21.42 -16.33 10.36
CA SER A 18 20.54 -16.86 9.32
C SER A 18 19.57 -15.79 8.80
N ALA A 19 19.05 -14.92 9.68
CA ALA A 19 18.23 -13.77 9.31
C ALA A 19 19.01 -12.78 8.44
N ASN A 20 20.27 -12.48 8.77
CA ASN A 20 21.09 -11.57 7.96
C ASN A 20 21.30 -12.09 6.52
N LYS A 21 21.52 -13.41 6.37
CA LYS A 21 21.60 -14.03 5.05
C LYS A 21 20.26 -13.95 4.30
N LEU A 22 19.17 -14.28 4.98
CA LEU A 22 17.82 -14.23 4.41
C LEU A 22 17.41 -12.80 4.02
N PHE A 23 17.84 -11.79 4.78
CA PHE A 23 17.63 -10.39 4.45
C PHE A 23 18.30 -10.00 3.13
N ALA A 24 19.56 -10.41 2.90
CA ALA A 24 20.24 -10.13 1.64
C ALA A 24 19.52 -10.77 0.44
N GLU A 25 19.06 -12.02 0.59
CA GLU A 25 18.28 -12.73 -0.44
C GLU A 25 16.93 -12.05 -0.69
N LEU A 26 16.20 -11.68 0.38
CA LEU A 26 14.93 -10.95 0.28
C LEU A 26 15.10 -9.58 -0.37
N ASN A 27 16.12 -8.82 0.02
CA ASN A 27 16.37 -7.50 -0.54
C ASN A 27 16.67 -7.58 -2.05
N SER A 28 17.44 -8.57 -2.48
CA SER A 28 17.66 -8.83 -3.91
C SER A 28 16.36 -9.22 -4.63
N ALA A 29 15.54 -10.10 -4.03
CA ALA A 29 14.27 -10.52 -4.61
C ALA A 29 13.28 -9.34 -4.73
N TYR A 30 13.18 -8.50 -3.70
CA TYR A 30 12.38 -7.28 -3.72
C TYR A 30 12.90 -6.25 -4.72
N THR A 31 14.22 -6.16 -4.93
CA THR A 31 14.79 -5.32 -5.98
C THR A 31 14.28 -5.74 -7.36
N SER A 32 14.38 -7.03 -7.69
CA SER A 32 13.86 -7.55 -8.96
C SER A 32 12.34 -7.40 -9.08
N TYR A 33 11.61 -7.60 -7.97
CA TYR A 33 10.17 -7.42 -7.93
C TYR A 33 9.75 -5.97 -8.17
N CYS A 34 10.32 -4.99 -7.44
CA CYS A 34 10.00 -3.58 -7.61
C CYS A 34 10.39 -3.05 -9.00
N GLN A 35 11.48 -3.54 -9.59
CA GLN A 35 11.84 -3.20 -10.97
C GLN A 35 10.78 -3.68 -11.97
N ALA A 36 10.38 -4.96 -11.88
CA ALA A 36 9.35 -5.51 -12.75
C ALA A 36 7.99 -4.83 -12.51
N LEU A 37 7.62 -4.62 -11.24
CA LEU A 37 6.37 -3.98 -10.84
C LEU A 37 6.30 -2.54 -11.33
N GLY A 38 7.39 -1.78 -11.26
CA GLY A 38 7.46 -0.41 -11.77
C GLY A 38 7.21 -0.35 -13.28
N GLN A 39 7.80 -1.28 -14.05
CA GLN A 39 7.53 -1.38 -15.49
C GLN A 39 6.06 -1.75 -15.78
N ALA A 40 5.52 -2.75 -15.09
CA ALA A 40 4.13 -3.19 -15.26
C ALA A 40 3.14 -2.07 -14.88
N THR A 41 3.38 -1.38 -13.76
CA THR A 41 2.55 -0.27 -13.26
C THR A 41 2.48 0.85 -14.29
N ARG A 42 3.60 1.23 -14.91
CA ARG A 42 3.63 2.23 -15.99
C ARG A 42 2.76 1.82 -17.17
N GLN A 43 2.81 0.56 -17.59
CA GLN A 43 2.02 0.07 -18.71
C GLN A 43 0.52 0.03 -18.36
N GLN A 44 0.18 -0.50 -17.18
CA GLN A 44 -1.19 -0.60 -16.70
C GLN A 44 -1.84 0.77 -16.51
N LEU A 45 -1.10 1.77 -15.99
CA LEU A 45 -1.60 3.13 -15.89
C LEU A 45 -1.99 3.70 -17.26
N ILE A 46 -1.18 3.47 -18.29
CA ILE A 46 -1.46 3.98 -19.64
C ILE A 46 -2.67 3.25 -20.25
N LEU A 47 -2.80 1.95 -20.05
CA LEU A 47 -3.94 1.16 -20.52
C LEU A 47 -5.24 1.59 -19.82
N ALA A 48 -5.24 1.73 -18.50
CA ALA A 48 -6.38 2.20 -17.72
C ALA A 48 -6.77 3.63 -18.15
N SER A 49 -5.80 4.53 -18.30
CA SER A 49 -6.04 5.89 -18.77
C SER A 49 -6.64 5.93 -20.18
N TYR A 50 -6.14 5.07 -21.08
CA TYR A 50 -6.69 4.94 -22.42
C TYR A 50 -8.15 4.49 -22.37
N GLN A 51 -8.48 3.47 -21.57
CA GLN A 51 -9.85 2.98 -21.41
C GLN A 51 -10.77 4.05 -20.84
N VAL A 52 -10.35 4.76 -19.79
CA VAL A 52 -11.14 5.86 -19.20
C VAL A 52 -11.37 6.97 -20.23
N CYS A 53 -10.34 7.38 -20.97
CA CYS A 53 -10.48 8.48 -21.94
C CYS A 53 -11.28 8.10 -23.19
N THR A 54 -11.24 6.84 -23.62
CA THR A 54 -11.83 6.43 -24.92
C THR A 54 -13.14 5.67 -24.80
N GLN A 55 -13.38 4.96 -23.70
CA GLN A 55 -14.58 4.16 -23.47
C GLN A 55 -15.53 4.87 -22.50
N ALA A 56 -15.02 5.41 -21.38
CA ALA A 56 -15.86 6.05 -20.37
C ALA A 56 -16.19 7.52 -20.71
N TYR A 57 -15.19 8.31 -21.11
CA TYR A 57 -15.35 9.76 -21.34
C TYR A 57 -14.86 10.23 -22.73
N PRO A 58 -15.28 9.59 -23.83
CA PRO A 58 -14.82 9.95 -25.17
C PRO A 58 -15.18 11.39 -25.57
N LYS A 59 -16.34 11.91 -25.14
CA LYS A 59 -16.77 13.28 -25.46
C LYS A 59 -15.87 14.32 -24.80
N GLN A 60 -15.55 14.14 -23.53
CA GLN A 60 -14.65 15.00 -22.77
C GLN A 60 -13.24 14.97 -23.38
N PHE A 61 -12.74 13.77 -23.71
CA PHE A 61 -11.43 13.65 -24.37
C PHE A 61 -11.38 14.30 -25.75
N LEU A 62 -12.46 14.19 -26.55
CA LEU A 62 -12.56 14.87 -27.84
C LEU A 62 -12.72 16.39 -27.71
N SER A 63 -13.26 16.89 -26.59
CA SER A 63 -13.35 18.33 -26.32
C SER A 63 -11.99 18.99 -26.05
N LEU A 64 -10.99 18.20 -25.63
CA LEU A 64 -9.62 18.67 -25.45
C LEU A 64 -8.98 19.08 -26.78
N SER A 65 -8.22 20.18 -26.75
CA SER A 65 -7.32 20.55 -27.84
C SER A 65 -6.18 19.53 -28.00
N MET A 66 -5.54 19.52 -29.18
CA MET A 66 -4.40 18.65 -29.45
C MET A 66 -3.28 18.82 -28.41
N ASN A 67 -2.99 20.05 -28.00
CA ASN A 67 -1.98 20.34 -26.98
C ASN A 67 -2.38 19.77 -25.61
N GLN A 68 -3.63 19.97 -25.17
CA GLN A 68 -4.12 19.40 -23.91
C GLN A 68 -4.06 17.86 -23.90
N ARG A 69 -4.39 17.20 -25.02
CA ARG A 69 -4.26 15.73 -25.12
C ARG A 69 -2.80 15.29 -25.01
N GLN A 70 -1.87 15.99 -25.67
CA GLN A 70 -0.44 15.68 -25.58
C GLN A 70 0.08 15.90 -24.15
N GLN A 71 -0.33 16.99 -23.50
CA GLN A 71 0.05 17.29 -22.13
C GLN A 71 -0.46 16.23 -21.16
N LEU A 72 -1.74 15.84 -21.25
CA LEU A 72 -2.34 14.80 -20.44
C LEU A 72 -1.56 13.48 -20.55
N GLN A 73 -1.27 13.04 -21.78
CA GLN A 73 -0.52 11.81 -22.02
C GLN A 73 0.92 11.86 -21.49
N ARG A 74 1.60 13.02 -21.60
CA ARG A 74 2.94 13.21 -21.04
C ARG A 74 2.91 13.16 -19.52
N SER A 75 1.97 13.86 -18.89
CA SER A 75 1.83 13.88 -17.43
C SER A 75 1.51 12.49 -16.86
N LEU A 76 0.63 11.71 -17.50
CA LEU A 76 0.36 10.32 -17.09
C LEU A 76 1.61 9.43 -17.18
N ARG A 77 2.42 9.57 -18.24
CA ARG A 77 3.69 8.83 -18.37
C ARG A 77 4.70 9.23 -17.30
N GLN A 78 4.76 10.51 -16.96
CA GLN A 78 5.63 11.02 -15.91
C GLN A 78 5.20 10.51 -14.54
N LEU A 79 3.90 10.53 -14.22
CA LEU A 79 3.37 9.94 -12.98
C LEU A 79 3.76 8.47 -12.83
N GLY A 80 3.59 7.67 -13.89
CA GLY A 80 4.02 6.28 -13.87
C GLY A 80 5.54 6.11 -13.67
N GLN A 81 6.35 7.00 -14.24
CA GLN A 81 7.81 6.98 -14.05
C GLN A 81 8.19 7.30 -12.61
N THR A 82 7.62 8.36 -12.03
CA THR A 82 7.85 8.75 -10.64
C THR A 82 7.41 7.66 -9.67
N ALA A 83 6.29 6.99 -9.91
CA ALA A 83 5.87 5.85 -9.09
C ALA A 83 6.84 4.67 -9.19
N ALA A 84 7.37 4.37 -10.38
CA ALA A 84 8.37 3.31 -10.56
C ALA A 84 9.69 3.63 -9.83
N GLU A 85 10.11 4.90 -9.81
CA GLU A 85 11.28 5.35 -9.05
C GLU A 85 11.03 5.21 -7.54
N ARG A 86 9.87 5.67 -7.05
CA ARG A 86 9.47 5.52 -5.64
C ARG A 86 9.47 4.06 -5.18
N LEU A 87 8.98 3.12 -6.00
CA LEU A 87 9.01 1.69 -5.67
C LEU A 87 10.42 1.15 -5.41
N LEU A 88 11.44 1.69 -6.09
CA LEU A 88 12.84 1.31 -5.87
C LEU A 88 13.43 2.03 -4.65
N GLU A 89 13.06 3.29 -4.44
CA GLU A 89 13.50 4.06 -3.27
C GLU A 89 13.00 3.45 -1.95
N LEU A 90 11.83 2.78 -1.97
CA LEU A 90 11.30 2.03 -0.83
C LEU A 90 12.27 1.00 -0.27
N LEU A 91 13.17 0.45 -1.09
CA LEU A 91 14.12 -0.58 -0.64
C LEU A 91 15.20 0.00 0.28
N ASN A 92 15.49 1.30 0.16
CA ASN A 92 16.50 1.97 0.97
C ASN A 92 15.94 2.40 2.33
N ASN A 93 14.69 2.88 2.35
CA ASN A 93 14.06 3.38 3.56
C ASN A 93 12.53 3.21 3.54
N PRO A 94 12.02 1.98 3.69
CA PRO A 94 10.60 1.70 3.57
C PRO A 94 9.77 2.39 4.66
N MET A 95 10.36 2.62 5.83
CA MET A 95 9.66 3.22 6.98
C MET A 95 9.48 4.73 6.83
N GLU A 96 10.53 5.46 6.47
CA GLU A 96 10.44 6.92 6.27
C GLU A 96 9.48 7.23 5.12
N MET A 97 9.56 6.46 4.04
CA MET A 97 8.64 6.60 2.91
C MET A 97 7.20 6.22 3.27
N ALA A 98 6.99 5.16 4.07
CA ALA A 98 5.66 4.80 4.54
C ALA A 98 5.05 5.89 5.46
N ARG A 99 5.88 6.57 6.27
CA ARG A 99 5.44 7.75 7.06
C ARG A 99 5.06 8.91 6.17
N GLU A 100 5.88 9.24 5.18
CA GLU A 100 5.62 10.32 4.23
C GLU A 100 4.33 10.07 3.46
N LEU A 101 4.17 8.86 2.91
CA LEU A 101 2.96 8.45 2.18
C LEU A 101 1.72 8.48 3.09
N ALA A 102 1.82 8.01 4.34
CA ALA A 102 0.70 8.05 5.28
C ALA A 102 0.29 9.50 5.62
N TYR A 103 1.26 10.39 5.80
CA TYR A 103 1.02 11.79 6.12
C TYR A 103 0.39 12.54 4.94
N SER A 104 0.86 12.32 3.70
CA SER A 104 0.28 12.97 2.52
C SER A 104 -1.19 12.62 2.33
N ILE A 105 -1.57 11.37 2.55
CA ILE A 105 -2.98 10.92 2.46
C ILE A 105 -3.83 11.57 3.56
N GLN A 106 -3.30 11.67 4.79
CA GLN A 106 -4.03 12.26 5.90
C GLN A 106 -4.29 13.75 5.67
N LEU A 107 -3.33 14.48 5.11
CA LEU A 107 -3.49 15.89 4.77
C LEU A 107 -4.52 16.09 3.64
N ASP A 108 -4.51 15.23 2.62
CA ASP A 108 -5.53 15.23 1.56
C ASP A 108 -6.93 14.91 2.11
N ARG A 109 -7.02 14.08 3.16
CA ARG A 109 -8.28 13.78 3.86
C ARG A 109 -8.80 14.97 4.64
N GLU A 110 -7.96 15.60 5.46
CA GLU A 110 -8.35 16.76 6.28
C GLU A 110 -8.78 17.95 5.42
N SER A 111 -8.08 18.19 4.30
CA SER A 111 -8.46 19.22 3.33
C SER A 111 -9.78 18.89 2.62
N ALA A 112 -9.99 17.65 2.19
CA ALA A 112 -11.23 17.26 1.53
C ALA A 112 -12.45 17.25 2.47
N ILE A 113 -12.28 16.94 3.77
CA ILE A 113 -13.36 17.02 4.76
C ILE A 113 -13.72 18.49 5.03
N ALA A 114 -12.74 19.38 5.14
CA ALA A 114 -12.97 20.81 5.37
C ALA A 114 -13.71 21.49 4.19
N GLU A 115 -13.53 21.01 2.96
CA GLU A 115 -14.28 21.47 1.79
C GLU A 115 -15.75 20.97 1.78
N ILE A 116 -16.03 19.80 2.37
CA ILE A 116 -17.40 19.23 2.46
C ILE A 116 -18.21 19.93 3.55
N GLU A 117 -17.60 20.25 4.70
CA GLU A 117 -18.28 20.93 5.81
C GLU A 117 -18.72 22.36 5.48
N GLN A 118 -18.18 22.98 4.43
CA GLN A 118 -18.61 24.32 4.00
C GLN A 118 -19.93 24.33 3.21
N ASP A 119 -20.41 23.19 2.69
CA ASP A 119 -21.60 23.13 1.82
C ASP A 119 -22.76 22.29 2.38
N SER A 120 -22.69 21.76 3.61
CA SER A 120 -23.78 20.95 4.18
C SER A 120 -23.80 21.00 5.72
N ILE A 121 -24.66 21.84 6.28
CA ILE A 121 -25.14 21.67 7.66
C ILE A 121 -26.25 20.62 7.60
N GLU A 122 -25.97 19.39 8.02
CA GLU A 122 -26.82 18.61 8.93
C GLU A 122 -26.13 17.27 9.30
N GLU A 123 -26.09 17.04 10.61
CA GLU A 123 -25.38 15.98 11.33
C GLU A 123 -25.85 14.58 10.94
N GLN A 124 -24.93 13.71 10.50
CA GLN A 124 -24.94 12.28 10.84
C GLN A 124 -23.51 11.74 10.93
N GLU A 125 -22.96 11.72 12.15
CA GLU A 125 -21.75 10.96 12.49
C GLU A 125 -22.02 9.46 12.33
N GLN A 126 -21.76 8.91 11.15
CA GLN A 126 -21.51 7.49 10.99
C GLN A 126 -20.01 7.24 11.12
N ILE A 127 -19.65 6.68 12.26
CA ILE A 127 -18.32 6.23 12.65
C ILE A 127 -17.81 5.23 11.60
N ILE A 128 -17.00 5.72 10.65
CA ILE A 128 -16.20 4.87 9.77
C ILE A 128 -15.09 4.24 10.65
N PRO A 129 -14.87 2.92 10.62
CA PRO A 129 -13.86 2.30 11.46
C PRO A 129 -12.48 2.87 11.11
N ASN A 130 -11.86 3.55 12.08
CA ASN A 130 -10.48 4.02 12.02
C ASN A 130 -9.55 2.81 11.86
N SER A 131 -9.17 2.48 10.62
CA SER A 131 -7.93 1.76 10.35
C SER A 131 -6.77 2.75 10.50
N GLU A 132 -6.56 3.27 11.71
CA GLU A 132 -5.38 4.06 12.04
C GLU A 132 -4.14 3.23 11.77
N PHE A 133 -3.40 3.60 10.75
CA PHE A 133 -2.08 3.07 10.48
C PHE A 133 -1.12 3.56 11.58
N ARG A 134 -1.08 2.85 12.71
CA ARG A 134 -0.06 3.06 13.74
C ARG A 134 1.25 2.44 13.28
N ILE A 135 2.10 3.26 12.66
CA ILE A 135 3.52 2.93 12.56
C ILE A 135 4.10 3.05 13.98
N PRO A 136 4.70 1.99 14.54
CA PRO A 136 5.35 2.11 15.84
C PRO A 136 6.44 3.19 15.78
N ASN A 137 6.48 4.08 16.78
CA ASN A 137 7.53 5.10 16.95
C ASN A 137 8.90 4.52 17.33
N SER A 138 9.12 3.21 17.17
CA SER A 138 10.39 2.57 17.53
C SER A 138 11.48 2.97 16.54
N GLU A 139 12.66 3.32 17.06
CA GLU A 139 13.89 3.51 16.30
C GLU A 139 14.29 2.18 15.67
N PHE A 140 13.80 1.88 14.47
CA PHE A 140 14.23 0.72 13.72
C PHE A 140 15.53 1.03 12.99
N HIS A 141 16.51 0.16 13.15
CA HIS A 141 17.73 0.21 12.35
C HIS A 141 17.39 0.02 10.86
N THR A 142 18.13 0.71 9.99
CA THR A 142 17.99 0.61 8.51
C THR A 142 18.22 -0.81 7.99
N ALA A 143 18.89 -1.66 8.76
CA ALA A 143 19.00 -3.10 8.52
C ALA A 143 18.39 -3.88 9.70
N PRO A 144 17.53 -4.88 9.45
CA PRO A 144 16.96 -5.70 10.51
C PRO A 144 18.06 -6.54 11.17
N SER A 145 18.17 -6.44 12.50
CA SER A 145 19.22 -7.10 13.28
C SER A 145 18.81 -8.50 13.76
N ASN A 146 17.51 -8.79 13.79
CA ASN A 146 16.96 -10.07 14.20
C ASN A 146 15.80 -10.52 13.28
N PRO A 147 15.39 -11.80 13.34
CA PRO A 147 14.32 -12.33 12.50
C PRO A 147 12.97 -11.60 12.67
N LEU A 148 12.69 -11.00 13.83
CA LEU A 148 11.44 -10.29 14.09
C LEU A 148 11.40 -8.93 13.40
N GLU A 149 12.50 -8.18 13.47
CA GLU A 149 12.67 -6.93 12.73
C GLU A 149 12.59 -7.18 11.23
N LEU A 150 13.11 -8.31 10.74
CA LEU A 150 13.04 -8.67 9.32
C LEU A 150 11.59 -8.90 8.86
N VAL A 151 10.76 -9.58 9.67
CA VAL A 151 9.32 -9.73 9.39
C VAL A 151 8.61 -8.37 9.36
N GLN A 152 8.93 -7.48 10.31
CA GLN A 152 8.32 -6.16 10.36
C GLN A 152 8.73 -5.30 9.17
N TRP A 153 10.01 -5.30 8.82
CA TRP A 153 10.54 -4.63 7.63
C TRP A 153 9.79 -5.07 6.37
N GLN A 154 9.61 -6.38 6.18
CA GLN A 154 8.88 -6.92 5.03
C GLN A 154 7.41 -6.44 5.01
N GLN A 155 6.71 -6.49 6.15
CA GLN A 155 5.33 -6.02 6.24
C GLN A 155 5.19 -4.53 5.93
N ILE A 156 6.14 -3.71 6.40
CA ILE A 156 6.16 -2.27 6.12
C ILE A 156 6.39 -2.04 4.63
N LEU A 157 7.35 -2.74 4.02
CA LEU A 157 7.66 -2.64 2.60
C LEU A 157 6.45 -3.00 1.73
N GLU A 158 5.79 -4.13 1.99
CA GLU A 158 4.60 -4.57 1.25
C GLU A 158 3.45 -3.55 1.32
N ARG A 159 3.21 -2.98 2.52
CA ARG A 159 2.21 -1.93 2.69
C ARG A 159 2.59 -0.66 1.94
N ALA A 160 3.86 -0.27 1.98
CA ALA A 160 4.35 0.91 1.28
C ALA A 160 4.22 0.74 -0.25
N ILE A 161 4.50 -0.46 -0.79
CA ILE A 161 4.29 -0.77 -2.21
C ILE A 161 2.83 -0.60 -2.60
N ALA A 162 1.90 -1.17 -1.82
CA ALA A 162 0.47 -0.99 -2.06
C ALA A 162 0.07 0.49 -2.02
N GLN A 163 0.63 1.24 -1.07
CA GLN A 163 0.36 2.66 -0.92
C GLN A 163 0.87 3.51 -2.09
N VAL A 164 2.01 3.15 -2.70
CA VAL A 164 2.49 3.80 -3.92
C VAL A 164 1.47 3.65 -5.07
N LEU A 165 0.90 2.46 -5.26
CA LEU A 165 -0.12 2.23 -6.30
C LEU A 165 -1.42 2.98 -6.00
N LYS A 166 -1.83 3.05 -4.74
CA LYS A 166 -2.99 3.84 -4.30
C LYS A 166 -2.79 5.32 -4.60
N THR A 167 -1.65 5.88 -4.21
CA THR A 167 -1.27 7.28 -4.45
C THR A 167 -1.22 7.58 -5.95
N LEU A 168 -0.63 6.69 -6.75
CA LEU A 168 -0.60 6.83 -8.21
C LEU A 168 -2.01 6.87 -8.82
N SER A 169 -2.93 6.05 -8.31
CA SER A 169 -4.33 6.05 -8.77
C SER A 169 -5.03 7.37 -8.45
N LEU A 170 -4.82 7.90 -7.23
CA LEU A 170 -5.33 9.20 -6.81
C LEU A 170 -4.78 10.32 -7.69
N ASP A 171 -3.46 10.41 -7.86
CA ASP A 171 -2.79 11.41 -8.68
C ASP A 171 -3.26 11.38 -10.14
N ALA A 172 -3.42 10.18 -10.69
CA ALA A 172 -3.92 10.01 -12.06
C ALA A 172 -5.38 10.49 -12.19
N ASN A 173 -6.24 10.19 -11.22
CA ASN A 173 -7.62 10.67 -11.22
C ASN A 173 -7.70 12.19 -11.04
N GLN A 174 -6.90 12.77 -10.14
CA GLN A 174 -6.80 14.23 -10.00
C GLN A 174 -6.35 14.90 -11.29
N LEU A 175 -5.40 14.31 -12.01
CA LEU A 175 -4.96 14.78 -13.33
C LEU A 175 -6.10 14.73 -14.37
N LEU A 176 -6.90 13.66 -14.35
CA LEU A 176 -8.08 13.53 -15.21
C LEU A 176 -9.19 14.53 -14.85
N GLN A 177 -9.37 14.87 -13.57
CA GLN A 177 -10.30 15.93 -13.13
C GLN A 177 -9.83 17.32 -13.57
N LYS A 178 -8.53 17.63 -13.37
CA LYS A 178 -7.91 18.91 -13.79
C LYS A 178 -7.98 19.12 -15.30
N SER A 179 -7.93 18.03 -16.08
CA SER A 179 -8.11 18.06 -17.53
C SER A 179 -9.58 18.04 -17.97
N GLY A 180 -10.55 18.00 -17.04
CA GLY A 180 -11.97 17.99 -17.37
C GLY A 180 -12.46 16.67 -17.98
N ILE A 181 -11.70 15.58 -17.86
CA ILE A 181 -12.13 14.24 -18.25
C ILE A 181 -13.09 13.66 -17.20
N LEU A 182 -12.68 13.71 -15.93
CA LEU A 182 -13.53 13.31 -14.80
C LEU A 182 -14.30 14.52 -14.27
N PRO A 183 -15.52 14.33 -13.73
CA PRO A 183 -16.28 15.41 -13.10
C PRO A 183 -15.55 15.93 -11.85
N GLN A 184 -15.64 17.24 -11.58
CA GLN A 184 -14.92 17.88 -10.47
C GLN A 184 -15.59 17.71 -9.10
N LYS A 185 -16.86 17.30 -9.04
CA LYS A 185 -17.61 17.07 -7.78
C LYS A 185 -17.28 15.72 -7.12
N LEU A 186 -16.01 15.33 -7.11
CA LEU A 186 -15.57 14.04 -6.58
C LEU A 186 -14.72 14.28 -5.34
N PRO A 187 -15.31 14.21 -4.14
CA PRO A 187 -14.52 14.28 -2.93
C PRO A 187 -13.52 13.11 -2.93
N ALA A 188 -12.24 13.40 -2.73
CA ALA A 188 -11.21 12.37 -2.52
C ALA A 188 -11.63 11.30 -1.49
N PRO A 189 -12.36 11.63 -0.40
CA PRO A 189 -12.87 10.65 0.57
C PRO A 189 -13.78 9.57 -0.03
N LEU A 190 -14.59 9.90 -1.07
CA LEU A 190 -15.47 8.92 -1.72
C LEU A 190 -14.69 7.91 -2.57
N LEU A 191 -13.64 8.36 -3.25
CA LEU A 191 -12.73 7.48 -3.99
C LEU A 191 -11.97 6.55 -3.03
N GLU A 192 -11.53 7.08 -1.88
CA GLU A 192 -10.85 6.27 -0.88
C GLU A 192 -11.78 5.26 -0.21
N ALA A 193 -12.99 5.67 0.18
CA ALA A 193 -14.00 4.76 0.74
C ALA A 193 -14.34 3.64 -0.25
N ALA A 194 -14.49 3.97 -1.53
CA ALA A 194 -14.70 2.99 -2.58
C ALA A 194 -13.50 2.05 -2.76
N THR A 195 -12.26 2.57 -2.70
CA THR A 195 -11.06 1.74 -2.75
C THR A 195 -10.98 0.78 -1.56
N ALA A 196 -11.30 1.25 -0.35
CA ALA A 196 -11.29 0.43 0.86
C ALA A 196 -12.38 -0.65 0.83
N VAL A 197 -13.58 -0.33 0.33
CA VAL A 197 -14.67 -1.30 0.14
C VAL A 197 -14.28 -2.35 -0.91
N SER A 198 -13.67 -1.94 -2.03
CA SER A 198 -13.22 -2.88 -3.07
C SER A 198 -12.09 -3.78 -2.59
N GLU A 199 -11.16 -3.27 -1.77
CA GLU A 199 -10.11 -4.07 -1.12
C GLU A 199 -10.68 -5.05 -0.08
N ALA A 200 -11.69 -4.65 0.70
CA ALA A 200 -12.29 -5.47 1.75
C ALA A 200 -13.21 -6.58 1.22
N THR A 201 -13.95 -6.31 0.14
CA THR A 201 -14.88 -7.27 -0.45
C THR A 201 -14.19 -8.27 -1.38
N GLY A 202 -13.01 -7.94 -1.90
CA GLY A 202 -12.29 -8.78 -2.85
C GLY A 202 -13.10 -9.09 -4.12
N GLU A 203 -14.18 -8.33 -4.36
CA GLU A 203 -15.02 -8.54 -5.53
C GLU A 203 -14.20 -8.22 -6.77
N MET A 204 -13.97 -9.25 -7.58
CA MET A 204 -13.56 -9.10 -8.97
C MET A 204 -14.71 -8.40 -9.68
N THR A 205 -14.73 -7.06 -9.62
CA THR A 205 -15.71 -6.27 -10.35
C THR A 205 -15.58 -6.64 -11.82
N ALA A 206 -16.67 -7.17 -12.41
CA ALA A 206 -16.72 -7.53 -13.81
C ALA A 206 -16.52 -6.25 -14.64
N GLY A 207 -15.29 -5.99 -15.03
CA GLY A 207 -14.89 -4.73 -15.66
C GLY A 207 -13.45 -4.77 -16.18
N PRO A 208 -13.04 -3.72 -16.91
CA PRO A 208 -11.67 -3.61 -17.39
C PRO A 208 -10.66 -3.59 -16.23
N PRO A 209 -9.47 -4.18 -16.40
CA PRO A 209 -8.46 -4.19 -15.35
C PRO A 209 -8.06 -2.77 -14.96
N ASN A 210 -7.83 -2.57 -13.67
CA ASN A 210 -7.40 -1.34 -13.06
C ASN A 210 -8.35 -0.13 -13.22
N VAL A 211 -9.64 -0.41 -13.43
CA VAL A 211 -10.70 0.59 -13.55
C VAL A 211 -11.81 0.29 -12.55
N MET A 212 -12.24 1.33 -11.82
CA MET A 212 -13.32 1.26 -10.85
C MET A 212 -14.59 1.91 -11.42
N ASN A 213 -15.74 1.30 -11.15
CA ASN A 213 -17.05 1.79 -11.55
C ASN A 213 -17.92 2.02 -10.31
N LEU A 214 -18.30 3.27 -10.05
CA LEU A 214 -19.11 3.70 -8.91
C LEU A 214 -20.43 4.28 -9.39
N LEU A 215 -21.53 3.89 -8.75
CA LEU A 215 -22.84 4.50 -8.96
C LEU A 215 -23.02 5.55 -7.87
N ILE A 216 -23.10 6.82 -8.25
CA ILE A 216 -23.31 7.93 -7.32
C ILE A 216 -24.73 8.43 -7.51
N GLU A 217 -25.54 8.37 -6.46
CA GLU A 217 -26.84 9.02 -6.44
C GLU A 217 -26.60 10.52 -6.22
N THR A 218 -26.86 11.32 -7.26
CA THR A 218 -26.79 12.77 -7.14
C THR A 218 -28.20 13.31 -6.87
N GLU A 219 -28.41 13.93 -5.71
CA GLU A 219 -29.56 14.80 -5.47
C GLU A 219 -29.33 16.12 -6.20
N ASN A 220 -29.70 16.18 -7.48
CA ASN A 220 -29.67 17.42 -8.25
C ASN A 220 -31.04 18.11 -8.07
N PRO A 221 -31.18 19.21 -7.29
CA PRO A 221 -32.48 19.81 -6.98
C PRO A 221 -33.17 20.49 -8.18
N GLN A 222 -32.54 20.49 -9.36
CA GLN A 222 -33.11 21.06 -10.59
C GLN A 222 -33.78 20.02 -11.51
N ASP A 223 -33.58 18.73 -11.26
CA ASP A 223 -34.21 17.64 -12.02
C ASP A 223 -35.30 16.99 -11.19
N LEU A 224 -36.47 17.63 -11.14
CA LEU A 224 -37.67 17.20 -10.38
C LEU A 224 -38.29 15.85 -10.83
N GLN A 225 -37.62 15.02 -11.64
CA GLN A 225 -38.23 13.81 -12.21
C GLN A 225 -37.42 12.50 -12.18
N GLU A 226 -36.11 12.47 -11.94
CA GLU A 226 -35.40 11.19 -11.74
C GLU A 226 -34.27 11.38 -10.73
N GLY A 227 -34.24 10.58 -9.66
CA GLY A 227 -33.06 10.46 -8.80
C GLY A 227 -31.90 9.94 -9.66
N GLY A 228 -31.10 10.87 -10.18
CA GLY A 228 -30.10 10.58 -11.21
C GLY A 228 -28.94 9.79 -10.63
N VAL A 229 -28.95 8.47 -10.81
CA VAL A 229 -27.79 7.63 -10.56
C VAL A 229 -26.75 7.93 -11.63
N THR A 230 -25.70 8.67 -11.29
CA THR A 230 -24.58 8.96 -12.19
C THR A 230 -23.52 7.88 -12.06
N GLN A 231 -23.24 7.18 -13.15
CA GLN A 231 -22.16 6.20 -13.21
C GLN A 231 -20.81 6.90 -13.37
N LEU A 232 -19.93 6.73 -12.40
CA LEU A 232 -18.56 7.22 -12.40
C LEU A 232 -17.58 6.09 -12.68
N ILE A 233 -16.77 6.25 -13.72
CA ILE A 233 -15.66 5.35 -14.01
C ILE A 233 -14.35 6.08 -13.72
N ALA A 234 -13.46 5.50 -12.91
CA ALA A 234 -12.17 6.09 -12.51
C ALA A 234 -11.03 5.07 -12.54
N ILE A 235 -9.78 5.53 -12.50
CA ILE A 235 -8.61 4.65 -12.45
C ILE A 235 -8.43 4.12 -11.03
N GLN A 236 -8.26 2.81 -10.88
CA GLN A 236 -7.84 2.18 -9.62
C GLN A 236 -6.86 1.06 -9.93
N LEU A 237 -5.56 1.33 -9.75
CA LEU A 237 -4.52 0.32 -9.95
C LEU A 237 -4.57 -0.69 -8.81
N ARG A 238 -4.96 -1.92 -9.12
CA ARG A 238 -5.06 -3.02 -8.14
C ARG A 238 -3.78 -3.85 -8.19
N LEU A 239 -3.08 -3.97 -7.07
CA LEU A 239 -1.79 -4.67 -7.03
C LEU A 239 -1.88 -6.09 -7.60
N SER A 240 -2.92 -6.84 -7.24
CA SER A 240 -3.16 -8.20 -7.74
C SER A 240 -3.32 -8.26 -9.26
N GLU A 241 -3.95 -7.27 -9.89
CA GLU A 241 -4.15 -7.22 -11.33
C GLU A 241 -2.86 -6.81 -12.06
N VAL A 242 -2.10 -5.88 -11.50
CA VAL A 242 -0.78 -5.51 -12.03
C VAL A 242 0.19 -6.69 -11.95
N GLU A 243 0.21 -7.40 -10.81
CA GLU A 243 1.00 -8.63 -10.64
C GLU A 243 0.59 -9.75 -11.61
N PHE A 244 -0.71 -9.90 -11.85
CA PHE A 244 -1.24 -10.95 -12.72
C PHE A 244 -0.95 -10.68 -14.19
N ALA A 245 -1.01 -9.42 -14.62
CA ALA A 245 -0.89 -9.02 -16.01
C ALA A 245 0.52 -9.25 -16.60
N ASP A 246 1.57 -9.28 -15.77
CA ASP A 246 2.95 -9.38 -16.23
C ASP A 246 3.66 -10.65 -15.69
N THR A 247 4.26 -11.42 -16.60
CA THR A 247 4.94 -12.69 -16.26
C THR A 247 6.20 -12.50 -15.44
N ASN A 248 6.92 -11.40 -15.64
CA ASN A 248 8.15 -11.09 -14.90
C ASN A 248 7.81 -10.70 -13.46
N VAL A 249 6.76 -9.89 -13.28
CA VAL A 249 6.26 -9.53 -11.94
C VAL A 249 5.84 -10.78 -11.19
N ARG A 250 5.07 -11.67 -11.82
CA ARG A 250 4.66 -12.94 -11.20
C ARG A 250 5.85 -13.83 -10.82
N THR A 251 6.88 -13.90 -11.67
CA THR A 251 8.08 -14.69 -11.40
C THR A 251 8.85 -14.12 -10.21
N ALA A 252 9.05 -12.80 -10.18
CA ALA A 252 9.73 -12.13 -9.06
C ALA A 252 8.91 -12.25 -7.76
N ARG A 253 7.58 -12.09 -7.82
CA ARG A 253 6.69 -12.27 -6.66
C ARG A 253 6.74 -13.68 -6.09
N ASN A 254 6.85 -14.69 -6.95
CA ASN A 254 7.01 -16.08 -6.51
C ASN A 254 8.34 -16.29 -5.75
N GLN A 255 9.43 -15.66 -6.19
CA GLN A 255 10.71 -15.71 -5.47
C GLN A 255 10.60 -15.06 -4.08
N VAL A 256 9.94 -13.91 -3.99
CA VAL A 256 9.65 -13.26 -2.71
C VAL A 256 8.85 -14.20 -1.80
N ARG A 257 7.73 -14.76 -2.26
CA ARG A 257 6.89 -15.68 -1.47
C ARG A 257 7.62 -16.94 -0.98
N GLN A 258 8.56 -17.47 -1.77
CA GLN A 258 9.39 -18.60 -1.34
C GLN A 258 10.26 -18.21 -0.13
N LEU A 259 10.91 -17.06 -0.19
CA LEU A 259 11.75 -16.57 0.91
C LEU A 259 10.92 -16.14 2.14
N GLU A 260 9.74 -15.58 1.94
CA GLU A 260 8.79 -15.23 3.00
C GLU A 260 8.41 -16.47 3.84
N SER A 261 8.21 -17.62 3.20
CA SER A 261 7.89 -18.86 3.92
C SER A 261 9.01 -19.28 4.88
N ASN A 262 10.27 -19.11 4.46
CA ASN A 262 11.44 -19.37 5.29
C ASN A 262 11.51 -18.36 6.44
N LEU A 263 11.23 -17.08 6.18
CA LEU A 263 11.24 -16.02 7.18
C LEU A 263 10.22 -16.28 8.30
N VAL A 264 9.02 -16.73 7.95
CA VAL A 264 7.99 -17.07 8.95
C VAL A 264 8.45 -18.21 9.86
N SER A 265 9.12 -19.24 9.32
CA SER A 265 9.66 -20.33 10.14
C SER A 265 10.78 -19.87 11.07
N LEU A 266 11.70 -19.04 10.56
CA LEU A 266 12.82 -18.49 11.32
C LEU A 266 12.34 -17.57 12.46
N GLY A 267 11.34 -16.73 12.18
CA GLY A 267 10.71 -15.86 13.18
C GLY A 267 10.07 -16.65 14.32
N ARG A 268 9.36 -17.75 14.01
CA ARG A 268 8.76 -18.62 15.03
C ARG A 268 9.81 -19.30 15.90
N GLU A 269 10.90 -19.79 15.31
CA GLU A 269 11.99 -20.41 16.05
C GLU A 269 12.67 -19.40 16.98
N TYR A 270 12.93 -18.19 16.48
CA TYR A 270 13.52 -17.12 17.28
C TYR A 270 12.64 -16.73 18.48
N GLN A 271 11.32 -16.57 18.28
CA GLN A 271 10.38 -16.29 19.37
C GLN A 271 10.38 -17.40 20.42
N LYS A 272 10.44 -18.66 19.99
CA LYS A 272 10.50 -19.80 20.90
C LYS A 272 11.77 -19.74 21.76
N ARG A 273 12.93 -19.51 21.14
CA ARG A 273 14.22 -19.39 21.86
C ARG A 273 14.26 -18.18 22.80
N GLN A 274 13.73 -17.05 22.36
CA GLN A 274 13.61 -15.86 23.21
C GLN A 274 12.76 -16.14 24.45
N ARG A 275 11.64 -16.85 24.30
CA ARG A 275 10.78 -17.26 25.43
C ARG A 275 11.50 -18.23 26.37
N GLU A 276 12.21 -19.22 25.83
CA GLU A 276 13.03 -20.16 26.63
C GLU A 276 14.09 -19.42 27.45
N ARG A 277 14.76 -18.42 26.85
CA ARG A 277 15.72 -17.56 27.54
C ARG A 277 15.07 -16.78 28.68
N THR A 278 13.96 -16.10 28.43
CA THR A 278 13.26 -15.32 29.47
C THR A 278 12.80 -16.19 30.64
N ILE A 279 12.31 -17.41 30.36
CA ILE A 279 11.95 -18.35 31.43
C ILE A 279 13.20 -18.74 32.23
N ALA A 280 14.29 -19.12 31.56
CA ALA A 280 15.53 -19.52 32.24
C ALA A 280 16.13 -18.38 33.09
N GLU A 281 16.07 -17.14 32.62
CA GLU A 281 16.49 -15.95 33.37
C GLU A 281 15.60 -15.68 34.57
N ALA A 282 14.27 -15.76 34.39
CA ALA A 282 13.32 -15.56 35.49
C ALA A 282 13.51 -16.62 36.58
N GLU A 283 13.69 -17.89 36.22
CA GLU A 283 13.95 -18.93 37.21
C GLU A 283 15.32 -18.78 37.90
N ALA A 284 16.34 -18.29 37.18
CA ALA A 284 17.65 -18.01 37.78
C ALA A 284 17.56 -16.83 38.77
N ALA A 285 16.86 -15.76 38.40
CA ALA A 285 16.60 -14.62 39.26
C ALA A 285 15.81 -15.02 40.51
N TRP A 286 14.74 -15.83 40.34
CA TRP A 286 13.96 -16.36 41.45
C TRP A 286 14.81 -17.14 42.45
N ARG A 287 15.67 -18.05 41.96
CA ARG A 287 16.57 -18.84 42.82
C ARG A 287 17.63 -17.98 43.50
N ALA A 288 18.09 -16.91 42.85
CA ALA A 288 19.06 -15.99 43.43
C ALA A 288 18.45 -15.05 44.50
N SER A 289 17.16 -14.74 44.39
CA SER A 289 16.41 -13.94 45.37
C SER A 289 15.80 -14.77 46.50
N TRP A 290 15.89 -16.10 46.44
CA TRP A 290 15.37 -16.98 47.47
C TRP A 290 16.39 -17.14 48.60
N PHE A 291 16.13 -16.45 49.72
CA PHE A 291 16.87 -16.62 50.97
C PHE A 291 15.94 -17.32 51.98
N ASP A 292 16.41 -18.40 52.61
CA ASP A 292 15.76 -18.96 53.80
C ASP A 292 16.23 -18.12 55.02
N GLU A 293 15.30 -17.53 55.77
CA GLU A 293 15.56 -16.96 57.10
C GLU A 293 15.75 -18.08 58.15
#